data_AF-A0AAV7U786-F1
#
_entry.id   AF-A0AAV7U786-F1
#
_cell.length_a   1.000
_cell.length_b   1.000
_cell.length_c   1.000
_cell.angle_alpha   90.00
_cell.angle_beta   90.00
_cell.angle_gamma   90.00
#
_symmetry.space_group_name_H-M   'P 1'
#
loop_
_entity.id
_entity.type
_entity.pdbx_description
1 polymer ?
#
loop_
_entity_poly.entity_id
_entity_poly.type
_entity_poly.pdbx_seq_one_letter_code
_entity_poly.pdbx_strand_id
1 'polypeptide(L)'
;MLLHLWGTTVHKLGKSVVEEGPPHTYQSLKRALTAHFKPLANLDYERFLLCQARRLPEESLNTFYARLKELASTCMLPSVDDEISAQFIQGCASVKLRENILQLPEMSMANILMMGRPKELSKVRAANIEGALQSQVKAEPVNAVTSVAMDKKKTCQKPATSPQMCYLCGQLYPHQGPCSA
;
A
#
# COMPACT_ATOMS: atom_id res chain seq x y z
N MET A 1 -53.64 2.83 10.22
CA MET A 1 -53.35 3.26 11.60
C MET A 1 -51.87 2.99 11.99
N LEU A 2 -50.90 3.36 11.15
CA LEU A 2 -49.46 3.06 11.40
C LEU A 2 -48.55 4.30 11.39
N LEU A 3 -48.93 5.38 10.68
CA LEU A 3 -48.12 6.61 10.55
C LEU A 3 -47.90 7.36 11.88
N HIS A 4 -48.82 7.24 12.83
CA HIS A 4 -48.78 7.97 14.11
C HIS A 4 -47.65 7.51 15.03
N LEU A 5 -47.14 6.30 14.82
CA LEU A 5 -46.05 5.73 15.61
C LEU A 5 -44.69 6.36 15.27
N TRP A 6 -44.58 7.03 14.11
CA TRP A 6 -43.31 7.51 13.54
C TRP A 6 -43.09 9.02 13.73
N GLY A 7 -43.94 9.66 14.56
CA GLY A 7 -43.87 11.08 14.85
C GLY A 7 -44.51 11.97 13.79
N THR A 8 -44.70 13.24 14.14
CA THR A 8 -45.47 14.20 13.34
C THR A 8 -44.83 14.53 11.99
N THR A 9 -43.51 14.50 11.90
CA THR A 9 -42.77 14.84 10.69
C THR A 9 -42.97 13.78 9.61
N VAL A 10 -42.76 12.50 9.97
CA VAL A 10 -42.94 11.38 9.03
C VAL A 10 -44.41 11.18 8.69
N HIS A 11 -45.32 11.47 9.63
CA HIS A 11 -46.76 11.45 9.37
C HIS A 11 -47.19 12.50 8.34
N LYS A 12 -46.67 13.74 8.42
CA LYS A 12 -46.92 14.79 7.42
C LYS A 12 -46.36 14.42 6.05
N LEU A 13 -45.13 13.93 6.01
CA LEU A 13 -44.47 13.47 4.78
C LEU A 13 -45.22 12.29 4.13
N GLY A 14 -45.61 11.29 4.93
CA GLY A 14 -46.34 10.14 4.43
C GLY A 14 -47.72 10.51 3.86
N LYS A 15 -48.35 11.59 4.36
CA LYS A 15 -49.56 12.13 3.77
C LYS A 15 -49.29 12.84 2.44
N SER A 16 -48.27 13.69 2.35
CA SER A 16 -47.94 14.40 1.11
C SER A 16 -47.53 13.45 -0.02
N VAL A 17 -46.74 12.42 0.29
CA VAL A 17 -46.24 11.45 -0.70
C VAL A 17 -47.35 10.51 -1.21
N VAL A 18 -48.39 10.25 -0.41
CA VAL A 18 -49.51 9.37 -0.81
C VAL A 18 -50.56 10.12 -1.63
N GLU A 19 -50.66 11.45 -1.53
CA GLU A 19 -51.55 12.25 -2.38
C GLU A 19 -51.12 12.27 -3.86
N GLU A 20 -49.85 11.93 -4.17
CA GLU A 20 -49.32 11.87 -5.54
C GLU A 20 -49.44 10.47 -6.22
N GLY A 21 -50.07 9.45 -5.61
CA GLY A 21 -50.11 8.08 -6.16
C GLY A 21 -51.33 7.20 -5.80
N PRO A 22 -51.45 5.98 -6.37
CA PRO A 22 -52.61 5.08 -6.17
C PRO A 22 -52.61 4.40 -4.78
N PRO A 23 -53.74 3.82 -4.34
CA PRO A 23 -54.39 4.13 -3.07
C PRO A 23 -53.70 3.56 -1.83
N HIS A 24 -53.99 4.24 -0.71
CA HIS A 24 -53.74 4.08 0.74
C HIS A 24 -53.45 2.68 1.34
N THR A 25 -52.69 1.84 0.66
CA THR A 25 -52.31 0.51 1.15
C THR A 25 -51.02 0.63 1.96
N TYR A 26 -50.89 -0.13 3.05
CA TYR A 26 -49.66 -0.16 3.84
C TYR A 26 -48.41 -0.42 2.97
N GLN A 27 -48.50 -1.27 1.96
CA GLN A 27 -47.39 -1.57 1.07
C GLN A 27 -46.97 -0.39 0.18
N SER A 28 -47.92 0.39 -0.36
CA SER A 28 -47.60 1.55 -1.20
C SER A 28 -46.94 2.65 -0.37
N LEU A 29 -47.49 2.93 0.80
CA LEU A 29 -46.91 3.88 1.76
C LEU A 29 -45.52 3.44 2.22
N LYS A 30 -45.35 2.17 2.61
CA LYS A 30 -44.05 1.62 3.00
C LYS A 30 -43.04 1.78 1.87
N ARG A 31 -43.40 1.42 0.64
CA ARG A 31 -42.52 1.56 -0.53
C ARG A 31 -42.12 3.02 -0.77
N ALA A 32 -43.07 3.94 -0.70
CA ALA A 32 -42.84 5.35 -0.95
C ALA A 32 -41.96 6.00 0.14
N LEU A 33 -42.23 5.70 1.42
CA LEU A 33 -41.39 6.15 2.53
C LEU A 33 -40.00 5.50 2.46
N THR A 34 -39.89 4.20 2.17
CA THR A 34 -38.59 3.54 1.98
C THR A 34 -37.81 4.15 0.82
N ALA A 35 -38.46 4.53 -0.29
CA ALA A 35 -37.81 5.22 -1.40
C ALA A 35 -37.36 6.63 -1.01
N HIS A 36 -38.19 7.38 -0.28
CA HIS A 36 -37.88 8.74 0.17
C HIS A 36 -36.72 8.76 1.19
N PHE A 37 -36.68 7.79 2.09
CA PHE A 37 -35.59 7.65 3.08
C PHE A 37 -34.45 6.77 2.60
N LYS A 38 -34.49 6.28 1.35
CA LYS A 38 -33.33 5.60 0.76
C LYS A 38 -32.20 6.63 0.72
N PRO A 39 -31.04 6.35 1.34
CA PRO A 39 -29.89 7.25 1.22
C PRO A 39 -29.62 7.48 -0.26
N LEU A 40 -29.52 8.75 -0.68
CA LEU A 40 -29.01 9.10 -2.02
C LEU A 40 -27.50 8.80 -2.03
N ALA A 41 -27.17 7.52 -2.01
CA ALA A 41 -25.82 7.06 -2.27
C ALA A 41 -25.60 7.18 -3.78
N ASN A 42 -24.76 8.14 -4.17
CA ASN A 42 -24.30 8.21 -5.53
C ASN A 42 -23.36 7.02 -5.76
N LEU A 43 -23.85 5.98 -6.43
CA LEU A 43 -23.10 4.75 -6.66
C LEU A 43 -21.78 5.02 -7.40
N ASP A 44 -21.77 5.99 -8.31
CA ASP A 44 -20.57 6.36 -9.05
C ASP A 44 -19.55 7.05 -8.13
N TYR A 45 -20.02 7.81 -7.14
CA TYR A 45 -19.15 8.39 -6.11
C TYR A 45 -18.54 7.31 -5.20
N GLU A 46 -19.33 6.34 -4.73
CA GLU A 46 -18.83 5.22 -3.92
C GLU A 46 -17.78 4.42 -4.70
N ARG A 47 -18.04 4.12 -5.98
CA ARG A 47 -17.09 3.46 -6.87
C ARG A 47 -15.83 4.28 -7.08
N PHE A 48 -15.96 5.60 -7.22
CA PHE A 48 -14.81 6.50 -7.28
C PHE A 48 -13.96 6.45 -6.01
N LEU A 49 -14.57 6.42 -4.82
CA LEU A 49 -13.84 6.25 -3.56
C LEU A 49 -13.09 4.92 -3.51
N LEU A 50 -13.71 3.84 -3.96
CA LEU A 50 -13.05 2.53 -4.09
C LEU A 50 -11.84 2.63 -5.03
N CYS A 51 -11.99 3.21 -6.23
CA CYS A 51 -10.92 3.39 -7.21
C CYS A 51 -9.76 4.26 -6.69
N GLN A 52 -10.06 5.25 -5.85
CA GLN A 52 -9.07 6.10 -5.20
C GLN A 52 -8.33 5.42 -4.04
N ALA A 53 -8.84 4.32 -3.49
CA ALA A 53 -8.25 3.69 -2.33
C ALA A 53 -6.81 3.21 -2.63
N ARG A 54 -5.83 3.78 -1.91
CA ARG A 54 -4.43 3.33 -1.91
C ARG A 54 -4.08 2.77 -0.53
N ARG A 55 -3.22 1.75 -0.48
CA ARG A 55 -2.68 1.23 0.79
C ARG A 55 -1.85 2.32 1.45
N LEU A 56 -2.11 2.60 2.73
CA LEU A 56 -1.32 3.56 3.49
C LEU A 56 0.08 2.97 3.84
N PRO A 57 1.11 3.80 4.08
CA PRO A 57 2.47 3.30 4.34
C PRO A 57 2.54 2.26 5.47
N GLU A 58 1.89 2.57 6.60
CA GLU A 58 1.87 1.76 7.83
C GLU A 58 0.69 0.75 7.89
N GLU A 59 -0.13 0.67 6.85
CA GLU A 59 -1.30 -0.22 6.82
C GLU A 59 -0.91 -1.63 6.36
N SER A 60 -1.28 -2.65 7.15
CA SER A 60 -1.07 -4.06 6.78
C SER A 60 -1.93 -4.47 5.57
N LEU A 61 -1.52 -5.48 4.80
CA LEU A 61 -2.33 -5.97 3.68
C LEU A 61 -3.73 -6.44 4.11
N ASN A 62 -3.86 -7.04 5.30
CA ASN A 62 -5.16 -7.50 5.82
C ASN A 62 -6.07 -6.32 6.14
N THR A 63 -5.53 -5.26 6.76
CA THR A 63 -6.28 -4.03 7.07
C THR A 63 -6.73 -3.34 5.78
N PHE A 64 -5.83 -3.24 4.80
CA PHE A 64 -6.17 -2.68 3.50
C PHE A 64 -7.28 -3.46 2.80
N TYR A 65 -7.19 -4.80 2.79
CA TYR A 65 -8.24 -5.65 2.24
C TYR A 65 -9.58 -5.47 2.95
N ALA A 66 -9.59 -5.39 4.29
CA ALA A 66 -10.80 -5.15 5.05
C ALA A 66 -11.46 -3.80 4.69
N ARG A 67 -10.66 -2.74 4.53
CA ARG A 67 -11.12 -1.42 4.10
C ARG A 67 -11.68 -1.43 2.67
N LEU A 68 -11.05 -2.17 1.75
CA LEU A 68 -11.59 -2.34 0.40
C LEU A 68 -12.95 -3.07 0.42
N LYS A 69 -13.12 -4.06 1.30
CA LYS A 69 -14.42 -4.75 1.50
C LYS A 69 -15.49 -3.82 2.03
N GLU A 70 -15.14 -2.96 2.99
CA GLU A 70 -16.06 -1.97 3.53
C GLU A 70 -16.52 -0.98 2.45
N LEU A 71 -15.60 -0.44 1.66
CA LEU A 71 -15.92 0.45 0.53
C LEU A 71 -16.74 -0.26 -0.55
N ALA A 72 -16.41 -1.51 -0.88
CA ALA A 72 -17.14 -2.27 -1.89
C ALA A 72 -18.59 -2.58 -1.47
N SER A 73 -18.88 -2.62 -0.16
CA SER A 73 -20.22 -2.92 0.37
C SER A 73 -21.28 -1.88 -0.02
N THR A 74 -20.87 -0.63 -0.29
CA THR A 74 -21.76 0.46 -0.71
C THR A 74 -21.86 0.60 -2.23
N CYS A 75 -20.94 0.01 -3.00
CA CYS A 75 -20.73 0.28 -4.42
C CYS A 75 -21.68 -0.44 -5.40
N MET A 76 -22.55 -1.35 -4.93
CA MET A 76 -23.41 -2.22 -5.78
C MET A 76 -22.65 -2.77 -7.00
N LEU A 77 -21.60 -3.55 -6.74
CA LEU A 77 -20.72 -4.12 -7.78
C LEU A 77 -21.26 -5.47 -8.28
N PRO A 78 -21.05 -5.80 -9.57
CA PRO A 78 -21.46 -7.09 -10.13
C PRO A 78 -20.64 -8.26 -9.55
N SER A 79 -19.34 -8.06 -9.38
CA SER A 79 -18.43 -9.00 -8.70
C SER A 79 -17.55 -8.24 -7.73
N VAL A 80 -17.76 -8.44 -6.43
CA VAL A 80 -17.03 -7.73 -5.39
C VAL A 80 -15.58 -8.20 -5.31
N ASP A 81 -15.35 -9.51 -5.45
CA ASP A 81 -14.01 -10.08 -5.28
C ASP A 81 -13.06 -9.73 -6.44
N ASP A 82 -13.57 -9.67 -7.68
CA ASP A 82 -12.78 -9.27 -8.85
C ASP A 82 -12.34 -7.80 -8.75
N GLU A 83 -13.29 -6.93 -8.37
CA GLU A 83 -13.04 -5.49 -8.27
C GLU A 83 -12.09 -5.17 -7.11
N ILE A 84 -12.23 -5.87 -5.98
CA ILE A 84 -11.28 -5.75 -4.88
C ILE A 84 -9.89 -6.24 -5.31
N SER A 85 -9.80 -7.34 -6.05
CA SER A 85 -8.52 -7.87 -6.54
C SER A 85 -7.84 -6.88 -7.50
N ALA A 86 -8.59 -6.30 -8.43
CA ALA A 86 -8.10 -5.27 -9.34
C ALA A 86 -7.66 -4.01 -8.58
N GLN A 87 -8.49 -3.55 -7.63
CA GLN A 87 -8.16 -2.39 -6.81
C GLN A 87 -6.95 -2.63 -5.92
N PHE A 88 -6.74 -3.85 -5.44
CA PHE A 88 -5.59 -4.20 -4.63
C PHE A 88 -4.28 -4.03 -5.42
N ILE A 89 -4.25 -4.44 -6.69
CA ILE A 89 -3.07 -4.28 -7.58
C ILE A 89 -2.77 -2.80 -7.81
N GLN A 90 -3.81 -2.03 -8.14
CA GLN A 90 -3.69 -0.59 -8.40
C GLN A 90 -3.28 0.18 -7.13
N GLY A 91 -3.87 -0.19 -6.00
CA GLY A 91 -3.70 0.45 -4.71
C GLY A 91 -2.49 -0.01 -3.91
N CYS A 92 -1.84 -1.10 -4.30
CA CYS A 92 -0.64 -1.58 -3.63
C CYS A 92 0.56 -0.67 -3.90
N ALA A 93 1.15 -0.14 -2.84
CA ALA A 93 2.34 0.72 -2.94
C ALA A 93 3.62 -0.03 -3.35
N SER A 94 3.70 -1.36 -3.12
CA SER A 94 4.92 -2.14 -3.34
C SER A 94 4.99 -2.70 -4.75
N VAL A 95 5.83 -2.11 -5.61
CA VAL A 95 6.05 -2.55 -7.00
C VAL A 95 6.38 -4.05 -7.07
N LYS A 96 7.34 -4.52 -6.27
CA LYS A 96 7.70 -5.95 -6.23
C LYS A 96 6.53 -6.87 -5.87
N LEU A 97 5.60 -6.40 -5.03
CA LEU A 97 4.45 -7.22 -4.66
C LEU A 97 3.47 -7.28 -5.84
N ARG A 98 3.27 -6.15 -6.51
CA ARG A 98 2.48 -6.07 -7.74
C ARG A 98 3.01 -7.01 -8.82
N GLU A 99 4.31 -7.01 -9.08
CA GLU A 99 4.96 -7.91 -10.05
C GLU A 99 4.68 -9.38 -9.73
N ASN A 100 4.88 -9.80 -8.47
CA ASN A 100 4.61 -11.17 -8.04
C ASN A 100 3.13 -11.57 -8.19
N ILE A 101 2.22 -10.63 -7.93
CA ILE A 101 0.78 -10.88 -8.07
C ILE A 101 0.42 -11.07 -9.55
N LEU A 102 0.95 -10.23 -10.45
CA LEU A 102 0.68 -10.30 -11.90
C LEU A 102 1.25 -11.56 -12.57
N GLN A 103 2.13 -12.30 -11.89
CA GLN A 103 2.61 -13.60 -12.36
C GLN A 103 1.62 -14.74 -12.09
N LEU A 104 0.60 -14.53 -11.26
CA LEU A 104 -0.37 -15.56 -10.92
C LEU A 104 -1.30 -15.84 -12.12
N PRO A 105 -1.60 -17.12 -12.42
CA PRO A 105 -2.53 -17.47 -13.48
C PRO A 105 -3.98 -17.13 -13.11
N GLU A 106 -4.32 -17.16 -11.81
CA GLU A 106 -5.63 -16.83 -11.29
C GLU A 106 -5.53 -15.76 -10.20
N MET A 107 -6.26 -14.68 -10.41
CA MET A 107 -6.23 -13.47 -9.60
C MET A 107 -7.25 -13.52 -8.46
N SER A 108 -7.03 -14.41 -7.50
CA SER A 108 -7.86 -14.51 -6.30
C SER A 108 -7.22 -13.82 -5.09
N MET A 109 -8.04 -13.24 -4.22
CA MET A 109 -7.57 -12.61 -2.98
C MET A 109 -6.83 -13.57 -2.06
N ALA A 110 -7.19 -14.86 -2.07
CA ALA A 110 -6.48 -15.90 -1.33
C ALA A 110 -5.02 -16.02 -1.80
N ASN A 111 -4.79 -16.08 -3.11
CA ASN A 111 -3.45 -16.16 -3.70
C ASN A 111 -2.63 -14.89 -3.44
N ILE A 112 -3.27 -13.72 -3.57
CA ILE A 112 -2.65 -12.41 -3.31
C ILE A 112 -2.15 -12.33 -1.86
N LEU A 113 -3.00 -12.69 -0.89
CA LEU A 113 -2.64 -12.65 0.53
C LEU A 113 -1.61 -13.72 0.90
N MET A 114 -1.68 -14.90 0.29
CA MET A 114 -0.69 -15.96 0.45
C MET A 114 0.71 -15.49 0.03
N MET A 115 0.83 -14.72 -1.06
CA MET A 115 2.11 -14.15 -1.51
C MET A 115 2.52 -12.90 -0.74
N GLY A 116 1.55 -12.07 -0.35
CA GLY A 116 1.80 -10.78 0.30
C GLY A 116 2.27 -10.89 1.74
N ARG A 117 1.64 -11.76 2.55
CA ARG A 117 1.93 -11.88 3.99
C ARG A 117 3.36 -12.33 4.27
N PRO A 118 3.92 -13.36 3.62
CA PRO A 118 5.33 -13.72 3.79
C PRO A 118 6.26 -12.58 3.38
N LYS A 119 5.89 -11.79 2.36
CA LYS A 119 6.70 -10.66 1.90
C LYS A 119 6.74 -9.52 2.93
N GLU A 120 5.62 -9.18 3.55
CA GLU A 120 5.58 -8.24 4.67
C GLU A 120 6.41 -8.75 5.85
N LEU A 121 6.19 -10.00 6.25
CA LEU A 121 6.89 -10.61 7.38
C LEU A 121 8.40 -10.69 7.15
N SER A 122 8.83 -11.05 5.93
CA SER A 122 10.25 -11.11 5.56
C SER A 122 10.91 -9.73 5.60
N LYS A 123 10.22 -8.65 5.23
CA LYS A 123 10.76 -7.29 5.37
C LYS A 123 11.02 -6.93 6.83
N VAL A 124 10.07 -7.21 7.72
CA VAL A 124 10.23 -6.97 9.17
C VAL A 124 11.38 -7.79 9.73
N ARG A 125 11.45 -9.09 9.37
CA ARG A 125 12.51 -9.99 9.82
C ARG A 125 13.89 -9.57 9.32
N ALA A 126 14.00 -9.17 8.05
CA ALA A 126 15.26 -8.68 7.48
C ALA A 126 15.74 -7.41 8.20
N ALA A 127 14.83 -6.45 8.42
CA ALA A 127 15.15 -5.22 9.14
C ALA A 127 15.65 -5.50 10.58
N ASN A 128 15.03 -6.47 11.28
CA ASN A 128 15.47 -6.87 12.61
C ASN A 128 16.87 -7.49 12.62
N ILE A 129 17.19 -8.35 11.63
CA ILE A 129 18.52 -8.94 11.48
C ILE A 129 19.57 -7.86 11.21
N GLU A 130 19.29 -6.96 10.26
CA GLU A 130 20.18 -5.85 9.91
C GLU A 130 20.41 -4.91 11.10
N GLY A 131 19.36 -4.59 11.86
CA GLY A 131 19.46 -3.79 13.09
C GLY A 131 20.28 -4.48 14.18
N ALA A 132 20.10 -5.80 14.36
CA ALA A 132 20.90 -6.58 15.31
C ALA A 132 22.39 -6.62 14.92
N LEU A 133 22.71 -6.81 13.63
CA LEU A 133 24.07 -6.79 13.12
C LEU A 133 24.72 -5.41 13.31
N GLN A 134 24.01 -4.31 13.02
CA GLN A 134 24.52 -2.95 13.24
C GLN A 134 24.78 -2.64 14.72
N SER A 135 23.96 -3.18 15.62
CA SER A 135 24.14 -3.03 17.07
C SER A 135 25.35 -3.79 17.59
N GLN A 136 25.67 -4.95 17.01
CA GLN A 136 26.89 -5.70 17.34
C GLN A 136 28.17 -5.04 16.81
N VAL A 137 28.11 -4.35 15.66
CA VAL A 137 29.25 -3.58 15.14
C VAL A 137 29.51 -2.30 15.95
N LYS A 138 28.50 -1.78 16.66
CA LYS A 138 28.63 -0.64 17.59
C LYS A 138 28.96 -1.03 19.04
N ALA A 139 29.17 -2.31 19.34
CA ALA A 139 29.71 -2.73 20.63
C ALA A 139 31.16 -2.22 20.78
N GLU A 140 31.48 -1.77 21.99
CA GLU A 140 32.67 -1.02 22.41
C GLU A 140 34.02 -1.52 21.86
N PRO A 141 35.05 -0.64 21.77
CA PRO A 141 36.40 -1.04 21.42
C PRO A 141 36.92 -2.07 22.42
N VAL A 142 36.87 -3.35 22.05
CA VAL A 142 37.55 -4.42 22.77
C VAL A 142 39.01 -4.04 22.90
N ASN A 143 39.50 -4.06 24.13
CA ASN A 143 40.80 -3.55 24.58
C ASN A 143 41.91 -3.81 23.55
N ALA A 144 42.20 -2.81 22.73
CA ALA A 144 43.30 -2.89 21.79
C ALA A 144 44.59 -2.79 22.61
N VAL A 145 45.34 -3.89 22.69
CA VAL A 145 46.69 -3.86 23.24
C VAL A 145 47.48 -2.92 22.35
N THR A 146 47.70 -1.71 22.85
CA THR A 146 48.54 -0.71 22.20
C THR A 146 49.96 -1.25 22.24
N SER A 147 50.45 -1.75 21.11
CA SER A 147 51.89 -1.78 20.89
C SER A 147 52.35 -0.33 20.93
N VAL A 148 53.15 -0.02 21.95
CA VAL A 148 53.79 1.27 22.16
C VAL A 148 54.31 1.84 20.84
N ALA A 149 53.89 3.06 20.58
CA ALA A 149 54.18 3.84 19.39
C ALA A 149 55.69 3.98 19.16
N MET A 150 56.13 3.72 17.94
CA MET A 150 57.29 4.42 17.39
C MET A 150 56.79 5.60 16.56
N ASP A 151 57.02 6.79 17.10
CA ASP A 151 56.89 8.11 16.49
C ASP A 151 57.36 8.13 15.04
N LYS A 152 56.44 8.34 14.09
CA LYS A 152 56.76 9.00 12.81
C LYS A 152 55.61 9.92 12.42
N LYS A 153 55.78 11.20 12.75
CA LYS A 153 55.13 12.34 12.07
C LYS A 153 55.14 12.12 10.56
N LYS A 154 53.98 11.92 9.94
CA LYS A 154 53.78 12.23 8.52
C LYS A 154 52.38 12.81 8.28
N THR A 155 52.43 14.08 7.92
CA THR A 155 51.42 14.89 7.26
C THR A 155 50.51 14.12 6.29
N CYS A 156 49.24 14.50 6.31
CA CYS A 156 48.21 14.12 5.34
C CYS A 156 48.72 14.32 3.90
N GLN A 157 48.95 13.23 3.18
CA GLN A 157 49.11 13.25 1.72
C GLN A 157 48.13 12.23 1.12
N LYS A 158 47.42 12.70 0.09
CA LYS A 158 46.41 11.95 -0.67
C LYS A 158 46.98 10.61 -1.16
N PRO A 159 46.19 9.53 -1.23
CA PRO A 159 46.69 8.24 -1.70
C PRO A 159 47.17 8.39 -3.15
N ALA A 160 48.44 8.02 -3.37
CA ALA A 160 48.99 7.84 -4.70
C ALA A 160 48.24 6.69 -5.39
N THR A 161 47.59 6.98 -6.51
CA THR A 161 47.08 5.97 -7.43
C THR A 161 48.21 5.02 -7.80
N SER A 162 48.08 3.73 -7.45
CA SER A 162 49.00 2.71 -7.92
C SER A 162 48.99 2.68 -9.45
N PRO A 163 50.15 2.54 -10.12
CA PRO A 163 50.20 2.53 -11.56
C PRO A 163 49.52 1.26 -12.07
N GLN A 164 48.34 1.43 -12.66
CA GLN A 164 47.55 0.38 -13.30
C GLN A 164 47.92 0.31 -14.78
N MET A 165 47.76 -0.84 -15.44
CA MET A 165 47.98 -0.94 -16.88
C MET A 165 46.85 -0.25 -17.64
N CYS A 166 47.17 0.58 -18.63
CA CYS A 166 46.22 1.23 -19.50
C CYS A 166 45.52 0.17 -20.35
N TYR A 167 44.19 0.14 -20.31
CA TYR A 167 43.39 -0.85 -21.04
C TYR A 167 43.40 -0.68 -22.56
N LEU A 168 43.90 0.45 -23.07
CA LEU A 168 44.04 0.68 -24.52
C LEU A 168 45.44 0.30 -25.02
N CYS A 169 46.49 0.88 -24.44
CA CYS A 169 47.86 0.70 -24.95
C CYS A 169 48.71 -0.32 -24.18
N GLY A 170 48.19 -0.86 -23.07
CA GLY A 170 48.89 -1.80 -22.21
C GLY A 170 50.09 -1.22 -21.44
N GLN A 171 50.28 0.11 -21.40
CA GLN A 171 51.37 0.76 -20.66
C GLN A 171 50.91 1.26 -19.27
N LEU A 172 51.84 1.53 -18.35
CA LEU A 172 51.50 2.02 -17.00
C LEU A 172 50.79 3.40 -17.07
N TYR A 173 49.61 3.47 -16.45
CA TYR A 173 48.76 4.65 -16.32
C TYR A 173 48.98 5.34 -14.96
N PRO A 174 49.01 6.69 -14.91
CA PRO A 174 48.88 7.64 -16.02
C PRO A 174 50.20 7.82 -16.79
N HIS A 175 50.17 7.66 -18.13
CA HIS A 175 51.33 7.92 -19.00
C HIS A 175 51.35 9.37 -19.48
N GLN A 176 52.55 9.95 -19.62
CA GLN A 176 52.74 11.29 -20.17
C GLN A 176 52.82 11.23 -21.70
N GLY A 177 51.70 11.46 -22.37
CA GLY A 177 51.60 11.48 -23.84
C GLY A 177 50.24 10.95 -24.35
N PRO A 178 49.90 11.20 -25.63
CA PRO A 178 48.69 10.65 -26.22
C PRO A 178 48.73 9.12 -26.18
N CYS A 179 47.62 8.49 -25.79
CA CYS A 179 47.49 7.04 -25.78
C CYS A 179 47.46 6.56 -27.24
N SER A 180 48.54 5.94 -27.71
CA SER A 180 48.56 5.23 -28.99
C SER A 180 47.78 3.93 -28.82
N ALA A 181 46.60 3.84 -29.44
CA ALA A 181 45.80 2.61 -29.48
C ALA A 181 46.53 1.49 -30.22
#